data_AF-A0A1Y2C4F5-F1
#
_entry.id   AF-A0A1Y2C4F5-F1
#
_cell.length_a   1.000
_cell.length_b   1.000
_cell.length_c   1.000
_cell.angle_alpha   90.00
_cell.angle_beta   90.00
_cell.angle_gamma   90.00
#
_symmetry.space_group_name_H-M   'P 1'
#
loop_
_entity.id
_entity.type
_entity.pdbx_description
1 polymer ?
#
loop_
_entity_poly.entity_id
_entity_poly.type
_entity_poly.pdbx_seq_one_letter_code
_entity_poly.pdbx_strand_id
1 'polypeptide(L)'
;MTTCHSCSILTLPPELLEQIIIHLPIDNSLIGLSSASKHFFRIMKTRSFARMHLHTQVVRSGHSTIWEYLDQANIRSYRWKFLPLNYKIAVYAEILKADDWVEPEESVEEEDNLMWYFRWPLDGDTALLIFQVLIGEMDVSCQRNRAVRWMARLGCLEAVKLLLGDERVILPMIPIIAYIRGRDGRVSIVRLLLKDPRVNPCEAWKRRHQITKRKSFSFCLLIDE
;
A
#
# COMPACT_ATOMS: atom_id res chain seq x y z
N MET A 1 25.18 -53.74 -1.29
CA MET A 1 23.84 -53.15 -1.48
C MET A 1 23.59 -52.17 -0.33
N THR A 2 23.64 -50.88 -0.60
CA THR A 2 23.07 -49.83 0.25
C THR A 2 22.72 -48.67 -0.68
N THR A 3 21.50 -48.64 -1.18
CA THR A 3 20.96 -47.46 -1.87
C THR A 3 20.79 -46.38 -0.82
N CYS A 4 21.78 -45.48 -0.72
CA CYS A 4 21.68 -44.31 0.12
C CYS A 4 20.60 -43.41 -0.52
N HIS A 5 19.37 -43.50 -0.03
CA HIS A 5 18.33 -42.55 -0.39
C HIS A 5 18.74 -41.21 0.22
N SER A 6 19.36 -40.35 -0.58
CA SER A 6 19.60 -38.97 -0.19
C SER A 6 18.25 -38.29 0.02
N CYS A 7 17.80 -38.23 1.28
CA CYS A 7 16.64 -37.45 1.67
C CYS A 7 17.00 -35.97 1.48
N SER A 8 16.69 -35.45 0.30
CA SER A 8 16.75 -34.02 0.03
C SER A 8 15.52 -33.36 0.62
N ILE A 9 15.65 -32.14 1.16
CA ILE A 9 14.50 -31.35 1.61
C ILE A 9 13.42 -31.23 0.52
N LEU A 10 13.83 -31.27 -0.76
CA LEU A 10 12.93 -31.18 -1.91
C LEU A 10 12.06 -32.44 -2.12
N THR A 11 12.31 -33.54 -1.42
CA THR A 11 11.45 -34.74 -1.47
C THR A 11 10.29 -34.67 -0.47
N LEU A 12 10.24 -33.65 0.38
CA LEU A 12 9.14 -33.45 1.32
C LEU A 12 7.85 -33.06 0.58
N PRO A 13 6.67 -33.47 1.08
CA PRO A 13 5.38 -32.95 0.63
C PRO A 13 5.34 -31.41 0.66
N PRO A 14 4.61 -30.77 -0.27
CA PRO A 14 4.54 -29.31 -0.36
C PRO A 14 4.03 -28.66 0.93
N GLU A 15 3.17 -29.34 1.70
CA GLU A 15 2.64 -28.85 2.97
C GLU A 15 3.75 -28.72 4.03
N LEU A 16 4.69 -29.67 4.06
CA LEU A 16 5.85 -29.59 4.97
C LEU A 16 6.84 -28.53 4.50
N LEU A 17 7.03 -28.38 3.18
CA LEU A 17 7.84 -27.29 2.64
C LEU A 17 7.25 -25.92 3.01
N GLU A 18 5.94 -25.76 2.91
CA GLU A 18 5.24 -24.54 3.36
C GLU A 18 5.49 -24.26 4.84
N GLN A 19 5.36 -25.27 5.70
CA GLN A 19 5.65 -25.15 7.13
C GLN A 19 7.11 -24.82 7.45
N ILE A 20 8.05 -25.18 6.59
CA ILE A 20 9.45 -24.78 6.75
C ILE A 20 9.64 -23.33 6.30
N ILE A 21 9.17 -22.98 5.10
CA ILE A 21 9.40 -21.66 4.50
C ILE A 21 8.72 -20.55 5.30
N ILE A 22 7.54 -20.81 5.88
CA ILE A 22 6.76 -19.82 6.65
C ILE A 22 7.52 -19.28 7.87
N HIS A 23 8.52 -20.01 8.35
CA HIS A 23 9.36 -19.61 9.47
C HIS A 23 10.64 -18.87 9.07
N LEU A 24 10.97 -18.84 7.78
CA LEU A 24 12.15 -18.13 7.28
C LEU A 24 11.90 -16.61 7.25
N PRO A 25 12.91 -15.77 7.47
CA PRO A 25 12.73 -14.32 7.42
C PRO A 25 12.36 -13.84 6.02
N ILE A 26 11.56 -12.76 5.95
CA ILE A 26 11.24 -12.08 4.67
C ILE A 26 12.39 -11.16 4.29
N ASP A 27 13.40 -11.73 3.63
CA ASP A 27 14.57 -11.00 3.16
C ASP A 27 15.00 -11.43 1.74
N ASN A 28 16.15 -10.92 1.28
CA ASN A 28 16.66 -11.20 -0.08
C ASN A 28 17.01 -12.68 -0.30
N SER A 29 17.19 -13.49 0.76
CA SER A 29 17.48 -14.92 0.65
C SER A 29 16.28 -15.72 0.17
N LEU A 30 15.04 -15.23 0.38
CA LEU A 30 13.83 -15.85 -0.19
C LEU A 30 13.89 -15.93 -1.72
N ILE A 31 14.46 -14.91 -2.37
CA ILE A 31 14.66 -14.91 -3.82
C ILE A 31 15.64 -16.02 -4.21
N GLY A 32 16.71 -16.19 -3.42
CA GLY A 32 17.65 -17.30 -3.57
C GLY A 32 16.96 -18.66 -3.49
N LEU A 33 16.05 -18.86 -2.53
CA LEU A 33 15.27 -20.09 -2.39
C LEU A 33 14.37 -20.36 -3.60
N SER A 34 13.74 -19.32 -4.15
CA SER A 34 12.94 -19.49 -5.38
C SER A 34 13.80 -19.90 -6.57
N SER A 35 15.01 -19.36 -6.69
CA SER A 35 15.93 -19.70 -7.77
C SER A 35 16.53 -21.09 -7.60
N ALA A 36 16.67 -21.57 -6.36
CA ALA A 36 17.23 -22.88 -6.05
C ALA A 36 16.29 -24.04 -6.40
N SER A 37 14.97 -23.85 -6.35
CA SER A 37 14.01 -24.93 -6.65
C SER A 37 12.67 -24.45 -7.15
N LYS A 38 12.16 -25.15 -8.18
CA LYS A 38 10.79 -24.96 -8.71
C LYS A 38 9.71 -25.20 -7.65
N HIS A 39 9.97 -26.06 -6.66
CA HIS A 39 9.01 -26.35 -5.59
C HIS A 39 8.85 -25.12 -4.67
N PHE A 40 9.97 -24.55 -4.22
CA PHE A 40 9.98 -23.31 -3.43
C PHE A 40 9.37 -22.14 -4.20
N PHE A 41 9.73 -21.99 -5.48
CA PHE A 41 9.14 -20.98 -6.34
C PHE A 41 7.60 -21.12 -6.44
N ARG A 42 7.08 -22.34 -6.64
CA ARG A 42 5.63 -22.58 -6.77
C ARG A 42 4.87 -22.16 -5.51
N ILE A 43 5.39 -22.50 -4.33
CA ILE A 43 4.78 -22.14 -3.03
C ILE A 43 4.75 -20.61 -2.88
N MET A 44 5.90 -19.95 -3.03
CA MET A 44 6.02 -18.50 -2.84
C MET A 44 5.30 -17.66 -3.92
N LYS A 45 4.95 -18.27 -5.06
CA LYS A 45 4.17 -17.62 -6.12
C LYS A 45 2.68 -17.48 -5.78
N THR A 46 2.19 -18.07 -4.69
CA THR A 46 0.77 -17.93 -4.33
C THR A 46 0.54 -16.70 -3.45
N ARG A 47 -0.58 -16.00 -3.68
CA ARG A 47 -1.01 -14.86 -2.86
C ARG A 47 -1.33 -15.29 -1.43
N SER A 48 -2.01 -16.44 -1.28
CA SER A 48 -2.37 -17.01 0.02
C SER A 48 -1.13 -17.27 0.88
N PHE A 49 -0.10 -17.91 0.31
CA PHE A 49 1.15 -18.16 1.04
C PHE A 49 1.85 -16.86 1.42
N ALA A 50 1.99 -15.89 0.51
CA ALA A 50 2.65 -14.61 0.82
C ALA A 50 1.96 -13.87 1.98
N ARG A 51 0.61 -13.87 2.02
CA ARG A 51 -0.17 -13.30 3.13
C ARG A 51 0.06 -14.05 4.43
N MET A 52 -0.06 -15.38 4.38
CA MET A 52 0.14 -16.25 5.54
C MET A 52 1.56 -16.10 6.12
N HIS A 53 2.56 -16.04 5.24
CA HIS A 53 3.95 -15.86 5.63
C HIS A 53 4.20 -14.49 6.26
N LEU A 54 3.73 -13.40 5.64
CA LEU A 54 3.83 -12.07 6.22
C LEU A 54 3.18 -12.01 7.61
N HIS A 55 1.94 -12.51 7.72
CA HIS A 55 1.21 -12.54 8.98
C HIS A 55 1.97 -13.33 10.06
N THR A 56 2.49 -14.51 9.71
CA THR A 56 3.25 -15.35 10.63
C THR A 56 4.52 -14.66 11.13
N GLN A 57 5.25 -13.98 10.25
CA GLN A 57 6.46 -13.25 10.64
C GLN A 57 6.13 -12.05 11.55
N VAL A 58 5.06 -11.32 11.26
CA VAL A 58 4.58 -10.22 12.11
C VAL A 58 4.23 -10.73 13.50
N VAL A 59 3.40 -11.77 13.62
CA VAL A 59 3.02 -12.36 14.91
C VAL A 59 4.25 -12.87 15.68
N ARG A 60 5.17 -13.55 15.00
CA ARG A 60 6.40 -14.08 15.62
C ARG A 60 7.38 -13.01 16.08
N SER A 61 7.38 -11.85 15.43
CA SER A 61 8.25 -10.73 15.80
C SER A 61 7.86 -10.09 17.13
N GLY A 62 6.60 -10.24 17.56
CA GLY A 62 6.09 -9.63 18.78
C GLY A 62 5.84 -8.12 18.68
N HIS A 63 5.98 -7.52 17.49
CA HIS A 63 5.68 -6.10 17.27
C HIS A 63 4.19 -5.81 17.35
N SER A 64 3.83 -4.64 17.90
CA SER A 64 2.43 -4.23 18.07
C SER A 64 1.76 -3.85 16.76
N THR A 65 2.53 -3.39 15.79
CA THR A 65 2.03 -2.92 14.50
C THR A 65 2.76 -3.56 13.34
N ILE A 66 2.06 -3.73 12.21
CA ILE A 66 2.69 -4.12 10.94
C ILE A 66 3.81 -3.16 10.54
N TRP A 67 3.67 -1.89 10.89
CA TRP A 67 4.64 -0.85 10.58
C TRP A 67 5.98 -1.07 11.25
N GLU A 68 5.99 -1.33 12.55
CA GLU A 68 7.19 -1.65 13.33
C GLU A 68 7.91 -2.87 12.74
N TYR A 69 7.15 -3.94 12.46
CA TYR A 69 7.71 -5.13 11.84
C TYR A 69 8.38 -4.82 10.50
N LEU A 70 7.69 -4.11 9.60
CA LEU A 70 8.23 -3.78 8.29
C LEU A 70 9.47 -2.89 8.36
N ASP A 71 9.55 -2.03 9.38
CA ASP A 71 10.70 -1.17 9.65
C ASP A 71 11.91 -2.00 10.13
N GLN A 72 11.71 -2.82 11.15
CA GLN A 72 12.74 -3.67 11.75
C GLN A 72 13.23 -4.76 10.80
N ALA A 73 12.32 -5.32 9.99
CA ALA A 73 12.67 -6.27 8.94
C ALA A 73 13.35 -5.60 7.73
N ASN A 74 13.57 -4.27 7.75
CA ASN A 74 14.16 -3.48 6.67
C ASN A 74 13.49 -3.72 5.31
N ILE A 75 12.18 -3.98 5.32
CA ILE A 75 11.41 -4.25 4.10
C ILE A 75 11.14 -2.94 3.35
N ARG A 76 11.18 -1.79 4.03
CA ARG A 76 11.11 -0.46 3.40
C ARG A 76 12.32 -0.17 2.50
N SER A 77 12.14 0.64 1.45
CA SER A 77 13.21 1.12 0.56
C SER A 77 13.95 0.03 -0.24
N TYR A 78 15.15 -0.41 0.17
CA TYR A 78 16.03 -1.26 -0.65
C TYR A 78 15.44 -2.65 -0.89
N ARG A 79 14.98 -3.33 0.16
CA ARG A 79 14.37 -4.67 0.04
C ARG A 79 13.03 -4.62 -0.69
N TRP A 80 12.27 -3.54 -0.52
CA TRP A 80 10.99 -3.33 -1.20
C TRP A 80 11.10 -3.50 -2.72
N LYS A 81 12.16 -2.95 -3.33
CA LYS A 81 12.38 -3.02 -4.77
C LYS A 81 12.42 -4.47 -5.28
N PHE A 82 13.10 -5.34 -4.54
CA PHE A 82 13.33 -6.75 -4.90
C PHE A 82 12.27 -7.71 -4.37
N LEU A 83 11.38 -7.24 -3.50
CA LEU A 83 10.33 -8.05 -2.91
C LEU A 83 9.41 -8.62 -4.02
N PRO A 84 9.09 -9.92 -4.02
CA PRO A 84 8.22 -10.51 -5.05
C PRO A 84 6.83 -9.87 -5.03
N LEU A 85 6.18 -9.82 -6.19
CA LEU A 85 4.89 -9.13 -6.36
C LEU A 85 3.83 -9.58 -5.34
N ASN A 86 3.70 -10.88 -5.06
CA ASN A 86 2.70 -11.36 -4.09
C ASN A 86 2.97 -10.88 -2.66
N TYR A 87 4.23 -10.67 -2.30
CA TYR A 87 4.58 -10.08 -1.01
C TYR A 87 4.30 -8.57 -1.01
N LYS A 88 4.53 -7.87 -2.13
CA LYS A 88 4.07 -6.48 -2.28
C LYS A 88 2.55 -6.37 -2.12
N ILE A 89 1.79 -7.28 -2.76
CA ILE A 89 0.32 -7.38 -2.61
C ILE A 89 -0.05 -7.65 -1.15
N ALA A 90 0.59 -8.62 -0.50
CA ALA A 90 0.31 -8.97 0.90
C ALA A 90 0.58 -7.77 1.83
N VAL A 91 1.72 -7.10 1.66
CA VAL A 91 2.05 -5.88 2.41
C VAL A 91 1.00 -4.81 2.16
N TYR A 92 0.63 -4.54 0.90
CA TYR A 92 -0.44 -3.58 0.59
C TYR A 92 -1.79 -3.93 1.22
N ALA A 93 -2.15 -5.23 1.25
CA ALA A 93 -3.40 -5.68 1.83
C ALA A 93 -3.49 -5.42 3.34
N GLU A 94 -2.36 -5.49 4.05
CA GLU A 94 -2.29 -5.22 5.49
C GLU A 94 -2.17 -3.71 5.76
N ILE A 95 -1.26 -3.01 5.08
CA ILE A 95 -1.01 -1.58 5.31
C ILE A 95 -2.18 -0.70 4.85
N LEU A 96 -3.08 -1.16 3.97
CA LEU A 96 -4.29 -0.40 3.62
C LEU A 96 -5.32 -0.39 4.76
N LYS A 97 -5.27 -1.41 5.63
CA LYS A 97 -6.18 -1.60 6.77
C LYS A 97 -5.61 -1.07 8.08
N ALA A 98 -4.30 -1.21 8.25
CA ALA A 98 -3.60 -0.86 9.50
C ALA A 98 -3.88 0.58 9.94
N ASP A 99 -4.03 0.81 11.24
CA ASP A 99 -4.15 2.17 11.76
C ASP A 99 -2.96 3.03 11.34
N ASP A 100 -3.23 4.30 11.03
CA ASP A 100 -2.14 5.29 10.92
C ASP A 100 -1.33 5.18 12.23
N TRP A 101 0.00 5.06 12.11
CA TRP A 101 0.87 5.00 13.29
C TRP A 101 0.67 6.28 14.09
N VAL A 102 0.33 6.10 15.37
CA VAL A 102 -0.07 7.18 16.27
C VAL A 102 1.20 7.95 16.65
N GLU A 103 1.48 9.04 15.94
CA GLU A 103 2.14 10.27 16.43
C GLU A 103 2.26 11.31 15.31
N PRO A 104 2.01 12.61 15.55
CA PRO A 104 0.95 13.25 16.33
C PRO A 104 0.05 14.14 15.44
N GLU A 105 -1.07 14.57 16.00
CA GLU A 105 -2.15 15.37 15.38
C GLU A 105 -1.71 16.75 14.83
N GLU A 106 -0.44 17.15 14.95
CA GLU A 106 0.05 18.51 14.63
C GLU A 106 1.43 18.64 13.95
N SER A 107 2.19 17.57 13.63
CA SER A 107 3.44 17.73 12.87
C SER A 107 3.28 17.36 11.38
N VAL A 108 3.55 18.34 10.52
CA VAL A 108 3.33 18.32 9.07
C VAL A 108 4.60 17.89 8.32
N GLU A 109 5.33 16.90 8.84
CA GLU A 109 6.49 16.35 8.12
C GLU A 109 6.05 15.16 7.27
N GLU A 110 6.20 15.28 5.95
CA GLU A 110 5.78 14.25 4.98
C GLU A 110 6.52 12.91 5.18
N GLU A 111 7.67 12.96 5.85
CA GLU A 111 8.57 11.85 6.15
C GLU A 111 8.01 10.90 7.22
N ASP A 112 7.17 11.41 8.13
CA ASP A 112 6.55 10.63 9.22
C ASP A 112 5.31 9.84 8.76
N ASN A 113 4.77 10.14 7.57
CA ASN A 113 3.66 9.38 7.01
C ASN A 113 4.14 7.99 6.57
N LEU A 114 3.80 6.94 7.33
CA LEU A 114 4.25 5.58 7.00
C LEU A 114 3.62 5.00 5.72
N MET A 115 2.59 5.65 5.17
CA MET A 115 2.05 5.39 3.83
C MET A 115 2.45 6.44 2.80
N TRP A 116 3.46 7.24 3.11
CA TRP A 116 4.05 8.13 2.13
C TRP A 116 4.47 7.30 0.92
N TYR A 117 3.96 7.64 -0.25
CA TYR A 117 4.15 6.80 -1.43
C TYR A 117 5.63 6.70 -1.85
N PHE A 118 6.47 7.65 -1.43
CA PHE A 118 7.92 7.57 -1.60
C PHE A 118 8.56 6.51 -0.69
N ARG A 119 7.92 6.13 0.42
CA ARG A 119 8.36 5.04 1.30
C ARG A 119 8.16 3.65 0.68
N TRP A 120 7.10 3.50 -0.12
CA TRP A 120 6.73 2.26 -0.80
C TRP A 120 6.71 2.46 -2.33
N PRO A 121 7.88 2.76 -2.94
CA PRO A 121 7.92 3.17 -4.34
C PRO A 121 7.38 2.06 -5.24
N LEU A 122 6.36 2.40 -5.99
CA LEU A 122 5.76 1.57 -7.04
C LEU A 122 5.69 2.42 -8.30
N ASP A 123 6.03 1.81 -9.44
CA ASP A 123 5.60 2.35 -10.72
C ASP A 123 4.06 2.27 -10.83
N GLY A 124 3.49 3.11 -11.70
CA GLY A 124 2.04 3.21 -11.85
C GLY A 124 1.37 1.89 -12.22
N ASP A 125 2.04 1.08 -13.05
CA ASP A 125 1.51 -0.20 -13.52
C ASP A 125 1.45 -1.24 -12.39
N THR A 126 2.54 -1.37 -11.62
CA THR A 126 2.57 -2.27 -10.45
C THR A 126 1.55 -1.84 -9.40
N ALA A 127 1.42 -0.54 -9.14
CA ALA A 127 0.43 -0.05 -8.18
C ALA A 127 -1.00 -0.33 -8.66
N LEU A 128 -1.30 -0.10 -9.94
CA LEU A 128 -2.60 -0.41 -10.52
C LEU A 128 -2.91 -1.91 -10.46
N LEU A 129 -1.92 -2.76 -10.73
CA LEU A 129 -2.06 -4.20 -10.61
C LEU A 129 -2.40 -4.62 -9.16
N ILE A 130 -1.65 -4.09 -8.18
CA ILE A 130 -1.93 -4.37 -6.77
C ILE A 130 -3.33 -3.88 -6.39
N PHE A 131 -3.73 -2.68 -6.84
CA PHE A 131 -5.06 -2.15 -6.63
C PHE A 131 -6.15 -3.06 -7.22
N GLN A 132 -6.01 -3.49 -8.48
CA GLN A 132 -6.96 -4.40 -9.13
C GLN A 132 -7.09 -5.74 -8.41
N VAL A 133 -5.99 -6.24 -7.87
CA VAL A 133 -6.00 -7.48 -7.07
C VAL A 133 -6.72 -7.29 -5.74
N LEU A 134 -6.63 -6.11 -5.13
CA LEU A 134 -7.12 -5.86 -3.77
C LEU A 134 -8.50 -5.20 -3.70
N ILE A 135 -9.02 -4.63 -4.79
CA ILE A 135 -10.26 -3.83 -4.76
C ILE A 135 -11.46 -4.61 -4.20
N GLY A 136 -11.55 -5.93 -4.42
CA GLY A 136 -12.61 -6.78 -3.87
C GLY A 136 -12.40 -7.19 -2.40
N GLU A 137 -11.18 -7.07 -1.87
CA GLU A 137 -10.81 -7.47 -0.49
C GLU A 137 -10.61 -6.28 0.45
N MET A 138 -10.59 -5.07 -0.10
CA MET A 138 -10.30 -3.82 0.61
C MET A 138 -11.59 -3.15 1.09
N ASP A 139 -11.57 -2.67 2.32
CA ASP A 139 -12.57 -1.71 2.79
C ASP A 139 -12.14 -0.30 2.34
N VAL A 140 -12.91 0.29 1.44
CA VAL A 140 -12.62 1.60 0.84
C VAL A 140 -12.74 2.76 1.84
N SER A 141 -13.46 2.56 2.95
CA SER A 141 -13.66 3.57 3.99
C SER A 141 -12.52 3.60 5.02
N CYS A 142 -11.74 2.53 5.09
CA CYS A 142 -10.63 2.38 6.02
C CYS A 142 -9.69 3.59 5.99
N GLN A 143 -9.26 3.98 7.19
CA GLN A 143 -8.18 4.94 7.38
C GLN A 143 -8.42 6.25 6.61
N ARG A 144 -9.60 6.85 6.78
CA ARG A 144 -10.00 8.10 6.10
C ARG A 144 -9.82 7.99 4.58
N ASN A 145 -10.37 6.92 4.00
CA ASN A 145 -10.32 6.60 2.57
C ASN A 145 -8.89 6.46 2.01
N ARG A 146 -8.03 5.72 2.71
CA ARG A 146 -6.61 5.55 2.33
C ARG A 146 -6.43 5.04 0.89
N ALA A 147 -7.31 4.16 0.43
CA ALA A 147 -7.35 3.68 -0.94
C ALA A 147 -7.45 4.82 -1.97
N VAL A 148 -8.38 5.75 -1.75
CA VAL A 148 -8.61 6.91 -2.63
C VAL A 148 -7.39 7.82 -2.61
N ARG A 149 -6.83 8.08 -1.42
CA ARG A 149 -5.59 8.86 -1.27
C ARG A 149 -4.44 8.26 -2.05
N TRP A 150 -4.28 6.93 -2.02
CA TRP A 150 -3.23 6.21 -2.75
C TRP A 150 -3.38 6.37 -4.27
N MET A 151 -4.54 6.02 -4.83
CA MET A 151 -4.77 6.10 -6.28
C MET A 151 -4.76 7.54 -6.81
N ALA A 152 -5.24 8.50 -6.01
CA ALA A 152 -5.21 9.91 -6.36
C ALA A 152 -3.77 10.46 -6.48
N ARG A 153 -2.87 10.05 -5.57
CA ARG A 153 -1.46 10.46 -5.61
C ARG A 153 -0.70 9.90 -6.81
N LEU A 154 -1.05 8.69 -7.23
CA LEU A 154 -0.51 8.06 -8.43
C LEU A 154 -1.04 8.69 -9.74
N GLY A 155 -2.10 9.49 -9.67
CA GLY A 155 -2.70 10.09 -10.86
C GLY A 155 -3.65 9.16 -11.61
N CYS A 156 -4.07 8.04 -10.99
CA CYS A 156 -4.91 7.03 -11.63
C CYS A 156 -6.39 7.43 -11.60
N LEU A 157 -6.82 8.26 -12.56
CA LEU A 157 -8.19 8.79 -12.63
C LEU A 157 -9.27 7.70 -12.59
N GLU A 158 -9.14 6.64 -13.38
CA GLU A 158 -10.15 5.58 -13.47
C GLU A 158 -10.28 4.78 -12.16
N ALA A 159 -9.18 4.52 -11.47
CA ALA A 159 -9.21 3.89 -10.16
C ALA A 159 -9.88 4.78 -9.10
N VAL A 160 -9.66 6.10 -9.15
CA VAL A 160 -10.35 7.05 -8.27
C VAL A 160 -11.85 7.09 -8.57
N LYS A 161 -12.26 7.11 -9.85
CA LYS A 161 -13.69 7.01 -10.23
C LYS A 161 -14.33 5.74 -9.68
N LEU A 162 -13.66 4.60 -9.85
CA LEU A 162 -14.16 3.32 -9.36
C LEU A 162 -14.37 3.35 -7.84
N LEU A 163 -13.41 3.88 -7.09
CA LEU A 163 -13.52 4.00 -5.64
C LEU A 163 -14.62 4.98 -5.21
N LEU A 164 -14.75 6.13 -5.87
CA LEU A 164 -15.78 7.13 -5.54
C LEU A 164 -17.21 6.66 -5.83
N GLY A 165 -17.38 5.65 -6.68
CA GLY A 165 -18.66 4.99 -6.89
C GLY A 165 -19.14 4.17 -5.68
N ASP A 166 -18.27 3.91 -4.71
CA ASP A 166 -18.64 3.23 -3.47
C ASP A 166 -19.15 4.23 -2.42
N GLU A 167 -20.40 4.06 -2.00
CA GLU A 167 -21.09 4.96 -1.06
C GLU A 167 -20.40 5.06 0.30
N ARG A 168 -19.61 4.05 0.68
CA ARG A 168 -18.86 4.02 1.96
C ARG A 168 -17.72 5.02 1.99
N VAL A 169 -17.33 5.59 0.85
CA VAL A 169 -16.30 6.61 0.79
C VAL A 169 -16.79 7.91 1.44
N ILE A 170 -16.06 8.37 2.45
CA ILE A 170 -16.38 9.56 3.22
C ILE A 170 -15.78 10.80 2.56
N LEU A 171 -16.60 11.80 2.27
CA LEU A 171 -16.19 13.12 1.79
C LEU A 171 -16.52 14.20 2.82
N PRO A 172 -15.81 15.35 2.83
CA PRO A 172 -14.82 15.78 1.85
C PRO A 172 -13.36 15.42 2.20
N MET A 173 -12.56 15.00 1.21
CA MET A 173 -11.14 14.69 1.39
C MET A 173 -10.23 15.92 1.24
N ILE A 174 -10.42 16.95 2.06
CA ILE A 174 -9.70 18.22 1.91
C ILE A 174 -8.16 18.08 1.86
N PRO A 175 -7.52 17.25 2.71
CA PRO A 175 -6.08 17.07 2.66
C PRO A 175 -5.58 16.51 1.32
N ILE A 176 -6.32 15.58 0.69
CA ILE A 176 -5.89 14.99 -0.60
C ILE A 176 -5.97 16.02 -1.72
N ILE A 177 -7.08 16.78 -1.75
CA ILE A 177 -7.28 17.85 -2.74
C ILE A 177 -6.17 18.89 -2.61
N ALA A 178 -5.77 19.27 -1.39
CA ALA A 178 -4.66 20.21 -1.20
C ALA A 178 -3.30 19.66 -1.65
N TYR A 179 -3.07 18.35 -1.42
CA TYR A 179 -1.79 17.67 -1.68
C TYR A 179 -1.52 17.40 -3.16
N ILE A 180 -2.51 16.94 -3.92
CA ILE A 180 -2.30 16.51 -5.32
C ILE A 180 -2.28 17.69 -6.31
N ARG A 181 -2.34 18.94 -5.84
CA ARG A 181 -2.32 20.15 -6.68
C ARG A 181 -0.95 20.41 -7.27
N GLY A 182 -0.91 20.80 -8.54
CA GLY A 182 0.30 21.29 -9.21
C GLY A 182 0.96 20.34 -10.20
N ARG A 183 0.29 19.26 -10.64
CA ARG A 183 0.70 18.44 -11.79
C ARG A 183 -0.50 18.08 -12.67
N ASP A 184 -0.34 18.14 -13.99
CA ASP A 184 -1.44 18.08 -14.97
C ASP A 184 -2.35 16.85 -14.81
N GLY A 185 -1.79 15.65 -14.63
CA GLY A 185 -2.58 14.41 -14.45
C GLY A 185 -3.43 14.38 -13.17
N ARG A 186 -3.12 15.23 -12.18
CA ARG A 186 -3.85 15.31 -10.90
C ARG A 186 -4.95 16.37 -10.94
N VAL A 187 -4.94 17.28 -11.92
CA VAL A 187 -5.99 18.29 -12.11
C VAL A 187 -7.32 17.60 -12.39
N SER A 188 -7.35 16.58 -13.25
CA SER A 188 -8.57 15.81 -13.56
C SER A 188 -9.16 15.14 -12.32
N ILE A 189 -8.31 14.65 -11.41
CA ILE A 189 -8.74 14.05 -10.15
C ILE A 189 -9.28 15.11 -9.19
N VAL A 190 -8.64 16.29 -9.12
CA VAL A 190 -9.15 17.41 -8.32
C VAL A 190 -10.52 17.86 -8.82
N ARG A 191 -10.70 18.00 -10.14
CA ARG A 191 -12.01 18.31 -10.74
C ARG A 191 -13.04 17.23 -10.42
N LEU A 192 -12.68 15.95 -10.52
CA LEU A 192 -13.55 14.84 -10.17
C LEU A 192 -14.02 14.91 -8.71
N LEU A 193 -13.10 15.13 -7.76
CA LEU A 193 -13.43 15.25 -6.34
C LEU A 193 -14.28 16.48 -6.02
N LEU A 194 -14.04 17.62 -6.68
CA LEU A 194 -14.80 18.86 -6.46
C LEU A 194 -16.21 18.82 -7.09
N LYS A 195 -16.44 17.94 -8.07
CA LYS A 195 -17.77 17.72 -8.66
C LYS A 195 -18.70 16.87 -7.77
N ASP A 196 -18.16 16.18 -6.76
CA ASP A 196 -18.99 15.42 -5.85
C ASP A 196 -19.82 16.37 -4.97
N PRO A 197 -21.15 16.22 -4.90
CA PRO A 197 -22.03 17.13 -4.18
C PRO A 197 -21.77 17.18 -2.67
N ARG A 198 -21.09 16.17 -2.11
CA ARG A 198 -20.70 16.11 -0.69
C ARG A 198 -19.52 17.02 -0.37
N VAL A 199 -18.86 17.61 -1.37
CA VAL A 199 -17.72 18.49 -1.20
C VAL A 199 -18.17 19.93 -1.34
N ASN A 200 -18.17 20.68 -0.23
CA ASN A 200 -18.27 22.14 -0.29
C ASN A 200 -16.89 22.70 -0.70
N PRO A 201 -16.75 23.31 -1.89
CA PRO A 201 -15.48 23.85 -2.33
C PRO A 201 -14.92 24.84 -1.31
N CYS A 202 -15.72 25.78 -0.80
CA CYS A 202 -15.28 26.85 0.10
C CYS A 202 -14.59 26.34 1.39
N GLU A 203 -15.00 25.19 1.92
CA GLU A 203 -14.37 24.57 3.11
C GLU A 203 -13.02 23.91 2.79
N ALA A 204 -12.83 23.43 1.56
CA ALA A 204 -11.54 22.91 1.10
C ALA A 204 -10.41 23.93 1.17
N TRP A 205 -10.77 25.21 1.02
CA TRP A 205 -9.81 26.30 0.86
C TRP A 205 -9.43 26.97 2.19
N LYS A 206 -10.27 26.87 3.24
CA LYS A 206 -10.02 27.51 4.54
C LYS A 206 -8.89 26.87 5.35
N ARG A 207 -8.78 25.53 5.35
CA ARG A 207 -7.73 24.82 6.13
C ARG A 207 -6.30 25.07 5.66
N ARG A 208 -6.09 25.42 4.38
CA ARG A 208 -4.75 25.72 3.84
C ARG A 208 -4.18 27.06 4.34
N HIS A 209 -5.03 28.04 4.63
CA HIS A 209 -4.57 29.33 5.17
C HIS A 209 -4.01 29.21 6.59
N GLN A 210 -4.45 28.22 7.37
CA GLN A 210 -3.85 27.92 8.67
C GLN A 210 -2.51 27.18 8.53
N ILE A 211 -2.37 26.29 7.54
CA ILE A 211 -1.19 25.42 7.38
C ILE A 211 -0.05 26.09 6.58
N THR A 212 -0.36 26.96 5.62
CA THR A 212 0.65 27.63 4.78
C THR A 212 0.60 29.14 4.96
N LYS A 213 1.57 29.72 5.68
CA LYS A 213 1.89 31.15 5.67
C LYS A 213 2.49 31.61 4.32
N ARG A 214 1.94 31.17 3.18
CA ARG A 214 2.34 31.64 1.84
C ARG A 214 1.12 32.14 1.07
N LYS A 215 1.30 33.34 0.50
CA LYS A 215 0.29 34.20 -0.09
C LYS A 215 -0.48 33.55 -1.24
N SER A 216 -1.79 33.76 -1.17
CA SER A 216 -2.81 33.93 -2.22
C SER A 216 -2.51 33.38 -3.62
N PHE A 217 -3.33 32.41 -4.04
CA PHE A 217 -3.78 32.32 -5.43
C PHE A 217 -5.29 32.07 -5.40
N SER A 218 -6.05 33.08 -5.85
CA SER A 218 -7.50 33.02 -5.99
C SER A 218 -7.87 32.03 -7.09
N PHE A 219 -8.63 30.98 -6.75
CA PHE A 219 -8.90 29.85 -7.64
C PHE A 219 -10.38 29.43 -7.66
N CYS A 220 -11.28 30.39 -7.45
CA CYS A 220 -12.73 30.19 -7.68
C CYS A 220 -13.06 29.77 -9.14
N LEU A 221 -12.12 29.83 -10.08
CA LEU A 221 -12.32 29.55 -11.51
C LEU A 221 -12.31 28.07 -11.93
N LEU A 222 -12.06 27.10 -11.04
CA LEU A 222 -11.94 25.67 -11.44
C LEU A 222 -13.27 24.89 -11.50
N ILE A 223 -14.38 25.50 -11.12
CA ILE A 223 -15.70 24.85 -11.11
C ILE A 223 -16.52 25.20 -12.37
N ASP A 224 -16.13 26.23 -13.11
CA ASP A 224 -16.91 26.79 -14.22
C ASP A 224 -16.35 26.47 -15.63
N GLU A 225 -15.63 25.35 -15.81
CA GLU A 225 -15.29 24.79 -17.14
C GLU A 225 -15.53 23.27 -17.21
#